data_AF-A0A4U8URG0-F1
#
_entry.id   AF-A0A4U8URG0-F1
#
_cell.length_a   1.000
_cell.length_b   1.000
_cell.length_c   1.000
_cell.angle_alpha   90.00
_cell.angle_beta   90.00
_cell.angle_gamma   90.00
#
_symmetry.space_group_name_H-M   'P 1'
#
loop_
_entity.id
_entity.type
_entity.pdbx_description
1 polymer ?
#
loop_
_entity_poly.entity_id
_entity_poly.type
_entity_poly.pdbx_seq_one_letter_code
_entity_poly.pdbx_strand_id
1 'polypeptide(L)'
;MTSFGGDSPSQRVRLEEIFGNPFAQKRKETEEDGAVLSTEKEFNYTPSTYCIIMDDMIGNKKRPWDPERNPIKPVQMLTLPEMTKEERWIGMVMENCAFKSVLSGVLGAGVGVAFGLFTASLDPQMSMMNGDPSKPLTLKQTWKEMSGRMKSYGKNFASIGFMFAGTECLLETYRAKTDWKNGVYSGGIVGGALGLRAGIKPALFGAAGFAAFSMVIDHYMRG
;
A
#
# COMPACT_ATOMS: atom_id res chain seq x y z
N MET A 1 71.47 -74.77 -3.15
CA MET A 1 70.25 -74.99 -2.34
C MET A 1 69.91 -73.66 -1.67
N THR A 2 68.72 -73.05 -1.68
CA THR A 2 67.42 -73.25 -2.40
C THR A 2 66.54 -72.04 -1.97
N SER A 3 65.65 -71.44 -2.76
CA SER A 3 65.27 -71.62 -4.17
C SER A 3 64.73 -70.29 -4.75
N PHE A 4 64.27 -70.27 -6.00
CA PHE A 4 63.54 -69.14 -6.62
C PHE A 4 62.02 -69.19 -6.33
N GLY A 5 61.39 -68.01 -6.34
CA GLY A 5 59.94 -67.79 -6.46
C GLY A 5 59.64 -66.28 -6.34
N GLY A 6 58.79 -65.65 -7.15
CA GLY A 6 57.99 -66.19 -8.26
C GLY A 6 56.91 -65.18 -8.67
N ASP A 7 57.30 -64.07 -9.30
CA ASP A 7 56.36 -63.02 -9.72
C ASP A 7 55.41 -63.48 -10.84
N SER A 8 54.12 -63.17 -10.71
CA SER A 8 53.15 -63.27 -11.80
C SER A 8 52.02 -62.21 -11.68
N PRO A 9 51.42 -61.72 -12.79
CA PRO A 9 50.91 -60.35 -12.82
C PRO A 9 49.49 -60.18 -13.39
N SER A 10 48.48 -59.86 -12.55
CA SER A 10 47.17 -59.37 -13.05
C SER A 10 46.24 -58.74 -11.99
N GLN A 11 46.50 -57.50 -11.56
CA GLN A 11 45.47 -56.62 -10.99
C GLN A 11 45.56 -55.22 -11.60
N ARG A 12 44.92 -55.03 -12.77
CA ARG A 12 44.66 -53.69 -13.33
C ARG A 12 43.17 -53.38 -13.21
N VAL A 13 42.77 -52.82 -12.07
CA VAL A 13 41.46 -52.18 -11.91
C VAL A 13 41.42 -50.94 -12.81
N ARG A 14 40.35 -50.73 -13.58
CA ARG A 14 40.24 -49.53 -14.42
C ARG A 14 40.15 -48.28 -13.56
N LEU A 15 40.85 -47.21 -13.97
CA LEU A 15 40.82 -45.91 -13.27
C LEU A 15 39.40 -45.33 -13.16
N GLU A 16 38.55 -45.63 -14.15
CA GLU A 16 37.13 -45.29 -14.22
C GLU A 16 36.30 -45.86 -13.05
N GLU A 17 36.73 -46.98 -12.45
CA GLU A 17 36.07 -47.56 -11.27
C GLU A 17 36.56 -46.97 -9.95
N ILE A 18 37.75 -46.37 -9.93
CA ILE A 18 38.40 -45.82 -8.72
C ILE A 18 37.97 -44.36 -8.48
N PHE A 19 37.78 -43.60 -9.56
CA PHE A 19 37.35 -42.19 -9.52
C PHE A 19 35.95 -41.95 -10.11
N GLY A 20 35.22 -43.02 -10.42
CA GLY A 20 33.85 -42.97 -10.92
C GLY A 20 32.83 -42.63 -9.83
N ASN A 21 31.63 -42.20 -10.24
CA ASN A 21 30.52 -41.95 -9.32
C ASN A 21 30.09 -43.28 -8.66
N PRO A 22 30.17 -43.43 -7.33
CA PRO A 22 29.90 -44.71 -6.65
C PRO A 22 28.42 -45.14 -6.71
N PHE A 23 27.52 -44.25 -7.16
CA PHE A 23 26.10 -44.54 -7.37
C PHE A 23 25.77 -44.92 -8.83
N ALA A 24 26.75 -44.87 -9.75
CA ALA A 24 26.54 -45.27 -11.13
C ALA A 24 26.44 -46.80 -11.25
N GLN A 25 25.30 -47.29 -11.73
CA GLN A 25 25.09 -48.73 -11.91
C GLN A 25 25.96 -49.23 -13.08
N LYS A 26 26.90 -50.17 -12.81
CA LYS A 26 27.78 -50.72 -13.85
C LYS A 26 26.96 -51.24 -15.04
N ARG A 27 27.31 -50.79 -16.25
CA ARG A 27 26.80 -51.33 -17.51
C ARG A 27 27.16 -52.80 -17.57
N LYS A 28 26.16 -53.69 -17.56
CA LYS A 28 26.37 -55.11 -17.85
C LYS A 28 26.42 -55.26 -19.36
N GLU A 29 27.61 -55.57 -19.88
CA GLU A 29 27.76 -56.10 -21.23
C GLU A 29 27.44 -57.59 -21.15
N THR A 30 26.40 -58.02 -21.87
CA THR A 30 26.09 -59.43 -22.09
C THR A 30 26.39 -59.71 -23.56
N GLU A 31 27.45 -60.46 -23.83
CA GLU A 31 27.70 -61.02 -25.16
C GLU A 31 26.80 -62.25 -25.36
N GLU A 32 25.81 -62.12 -26.24
CA GLU A 32 25.30 -63.24 -27.03
C GLU A 32 25.29 -62.76 -28.50
N ASP A 33 26.01 -63.51 -29.35
CA ASP A 33 26.06 -63.41 -30.82
C ASP A 33 26.22 -62.02 -31.46
N GLY A 34 27.37 -61.39 -31.22
CA GLY A 34 28.06 -60.57 -32.23
C GLY A 34 27.49 -59.19 -32.58
N ALA A 35 26.43 -58.73 -31.92
CA ALA A 35 25.89 -57.38 -32.09
C ALA A 35 25.67 -56.68 -30.75
N VAL A 36 26.52 -55.69 -30.42
CA VAL A 36 26.43 -54.92 -29.17
C VAL A 36 25.27 -53.92 -29.24
N LEU A 37 24.05 -54.40 -28.97
CA LEU A 37 22.90 -53.54 -28.72
C LEU A 37 22.95 -53.04 -27.27
N SER A 38 23.53 -51.86 -27.06
CA SER A 38 23.50 -51.20 -25.76
C SER A 38 22.06 -50.83 -25.39
N THR A 39 21.40 -51.69 -24.62
CA THR A 39 20.14 -51.34 -23.94
C THR A 39 20.46 -50.31 -22.86
N GLU A 40 20.39 -49.04 -23.22
CA GLU A 40 20.26 -47.97 -22.24
C GLU A 40 19.04 -48.28 -21.37
N LYS A 41 19.29 -48.55 -20.09
CA LYS A 41 18.21 -48.69 -19.12
C LYS A 41 17.62 -47.32 -18.92
N GLU A 42 16.40 -47.13 -19.42
CA GLU A 42 15.63 -45.91 -19.26
C GLU A 42 15.61 -45.50 -17.78
N PHE A 43 16.24 -44.36 -17.47
CA PHE A 43 16.36 -43.87 -16.10
C PHE A 43 15.02 -43.29 -15.66
N ASN A 44 14.14 -44.16 -15.16
CA ASN A 44 12.86 -43.75 -14.62
C ASN A 44 13.06 -43.07 -13.25
N TYR A 45 13.10 -41.74 -13.25
CA TYR A 45 13.21 -40.95 -12.03
C TYR A 45 11.94 -41.06 -11.18
N THR A 46 12.01 -41.86 -10.11
CA THR A 46 10.99 -41.87 -9.07
C THR A 46 11.26 -40.74 -8.06
N PRO A 47 10.47 -39.64 -8.03
CA PRO A 47 10.68 -38.56 -7.08
C PRO A 47 10.47 -39.03 -5.64
N SER A 48 11.23 -38.46 -4.71
CA SER A 48 10.98 -38.66 -3.28
C SER A 48 9.63 -38.07 -2.88
N THR A 49 9.01 -38.58 -1.81
CA THR A 49 7.77 -38.02 -1.24
C THR A 49 7.89 -36.52 -0.95
N TYR A 50 9.08 -36.06 -0.56
CA TYR A 50 9.36 -34.64 -0.35
C TYR A 50 9.28 -33.82 -1.64
N CYS A 51 9.82 -34.34 -2.75
CA CYS A 51 9.72 -33.70 -4.06
C CYS A 51 8.28 -33.62 -4.56
N ILE A 52 7.47 -34.67 -4.32
CA ILE A 52 6.04 -34.69 -4.66
C ILE A 52 5.29 -33.63 -3.84
N ILE A 53 5.48 -33.60 -2.51
CA ILE A 53 4.85 -32.61 -1.63
C ILE A 53 5.27 -31.18 -1.99
N MET A 54 6.54 -30.96 -2.36
CA MET A 54 7.01 -29.64 -2.79
C MET A 54 6.37 -29.18 -4.10
N ASP A 55 6.16 -30.07 -5.07
CA ASP A 55 5.46 -29.76 -6.31
C ASP A 55 3.94 -29.54 -6.09
N ASP A 56 3.34 -30.20 -5.11
CA ASP A 56 1.93 -29.99 -4.73
C ASP A 56 1.73 -28.68 -3.92
N MET A 57 2.73 -28.25 -3.15
CA MET A 57 2.66 -27.05 -2.28
C MET A 57 3.15 -25.76 -2.95
N ILE A 58 4.21 -25.85 -3.77
CA ILE A 58 4.95 -24.71 -4.36
C ILE A 58 5.02 -24.81 -5.90
N GLY A 59 4.82 -26.02 -6.46
CA GLY A 59 4.92 -26.27 -7.90
C GLY A 59 3.73 -25.82 -8.74
N ASN A 60 3.74 -26.26 -10.01
CA ASN A 60 2.79 -25.82 -11.03
C ASN A 60 1.48 -26.61 -11.05
N LYS A 61 1.34 -27.65 -10.21
CA LYS A 61 0.08 -28.37 -10.06
C LYS A 61 -0.98 -27.43 -9.50
N LYS A 62 -2.11 -27.35 -10.19
CA LYS A 62 -3.30 -26.69 -9.64
C LYS A 62 -3.77 -27.52 -8.44
N ARG A 63 -3.81 -26.89 -7.26
CA ARG A 63 -4.44 -27.46 -6.05
C ARG A 63 -5.82 -28.02 -6.42
N PRO A 64 -6.30 -29.10 -5.79
CA PRO A 64 -7.66 -29.56 -5.95
C PRO A 64 -8.61 -28.37 -5.80
N TRP A 65 -9.38 -28.08 -6.85
CA TRP A 65 -10.28 -26.94 -6.86
C TRP A 65 -11.42 -27.23 -5.87
N ASP A 66 -11.44 -26.50 -4.76
CA ASP A 66 -12.50 -26.62 -3.76
C ASP A 66 -13.86 -26.24 -4.38
N PRO A 67 -14.81 -27.19 -4.51
CA PRO A 67 -16.12 -26.92 -5.11
C PRO A 67 -16.98 -25.97 -4.29
N GLU A 68 -16.80 -25.92 -2.96
CA GLU A 68 -17.51 -24.98 -2.10
C GLU A 68 -16.87 -23.60 -2.10
N ARG A 69 -15.65 -23.48 -2.63
CA ARG A 69 -14.90 -22.23 -2.78
C ARG A 69 -14.71 -21.51 -1.43
N ASN A 70 -14.62 -22.28 -0.35
CA ASN A 70 -14.49 -21.78 1.00
C ASN A 70 -13.07 -21.21 1.19
N PRO A 71 -12.92 -19.97 1.69
CA PRO A 71 -11.60 -19.42 1.94
C PRO A 71 -10.93 -20.24 3.06
N ILE A 72 -9.71 -20.74 2.78
CA ILE A 72 -8.87 -21.41 3.77
C ILE A 72 -8.73 -20.48 4.98
N LYS A 73 -9.31 -20.85 6.12
CA LYS A 73 -9.22 -20.07 7.36
C LYS A 73 -7.93 -20.44 8.09
N PRO A 74 -6.88 -19.59 8.10
CA PRO A 74 -5.67 -19.90 8.84
C PRO A 74 -5.98 -19.89 10.34
N VAL A 75 -5.82 -21.02 11.00
CA VAL A 75 -5.88 -21.12 12.47
C VAL A 75 -4.63 -20.47 13.07
N GLN A 76 -4.67 -19.15 13.19
CA GLN A 76 -3.68 -18.35 13.93
C GLN A 76 -4.21 -18.03 15.32
N MET A 77 -3.34 -18.07 16.34
CA MET A 77 -3.71 -17.78 17.74
C MET A 77 -4.27 -16.36 17.98
N LEU A 78 -4.06 -15.45 17.03
CA LEU A 78 -4.55 -14.07 17.07
C LEU A 78 -5.44 -13.78 15.85
N THR A 79 -6.44 -14.63 15.58
CA THR A 79 -7.48 -14.32 14.59
C THR A 79 -8.29 -13.12 15.06
N LEU A 80 -8.10 -11.98 14.41
CA LEU A 80 -9.14 -10.96 14.31
C LEU A 80 -10.43 -11.63 13.78
N PRO A 81 -11.62 -11.24 14.26
CA PRO A 81 -12.87 -11.78 13.73
C PRO A 81 -12.93 -11.57 12.22
N GLU A 82 -13.54 -12.50 11.48
CA GLU A 82 -13.66 -12.33 10.02
C GLU A 82 -14.52 -11.10 9.76
N MET A 83 -13.95 -10.08 9.10
CA MET A 83 -14.74 -8.93 8.67
C MET A 83 -15.79 -9.41 7.68
N THR A 84 -17.05 -9.12 7.98
CA THR A 84 -18.15 -9.36 7.06
C THR A 84 -17.93 -8.60 5.74
N LYS A 85 -18.61 -9.04 4.67
CA LYS A 85 -18.51 -8.37 3.36
C LYS A 85 -18.91 -6.90 3.43
N GLU A 86 -19.83 -6.56 4.34
CA GLU A 86 -20.32 -5.20 4.59
C GLU A 86 -19.27 -4.36 5.32
N GLU A 87 -18.69 -4.86 6.42
CA GLU A 87 -17.59 -4.19 7.14
C GLU A 87 -16.38 -3.96 6.24
N ARG A 88 -16.01 -4.95 5.41
CA ARG A 88 -14.93 -4.81 4.43
C ARG A 88 -15.24 -3.73 3.39
N TRP A 89 -16.49 -3.63 2.93
CA TRP A 89 -16.89 -2.57 1.99
C TRP A 89 -16.84 -1.19 2.65
N ILE A 90 -17.31 -1.07 3.89
CA ILE A 90 -17.22 0.17 4.68
C ILE A 90 -15.75 0.56 4.90
N GLY A 91 -14.87 -0.38 5.24
CA GLY A 91 -13.43 -0.17 5.35
C GLY A 91 -12.82 0.39 4.06
N MET A 92 -13.08 -0.25 2.92
CA MET A 92 -12.60 0.23 1.61
C MET A 92 -13.13 1.62 1.24
N VAL A 93 -14.35 1.99 1.66
CA VAL A 93 -14.87 3.36 1.47
C VAL A 93 -14.16 4.37 2.38
N MET A 94 -13.93 4.03 3.64
CA MET A 94 -13.25 4.91 4.62
C MET A 94 -11.76 5.10 4.33
N GLU A 95 -11.09 4.10 3.76
CA GLU A 95 -9.68 4.16 3.35
C GLU A 95 -9.48 4.98 2.06
N ASN A 96 -10.50 5.10 1.21
CA ASN A 96 -10.40 5.79 -0.07
C ASN A 96 -10.11 7.29 0.10
N CYS A 97 -9.01 7.76 -0.51
CA CYS A 97 -8.62 9.18 -0.48
C CYS A 97 -9.70 10.12 -0.99
N ALA A 98 -10.50 9.71 -1.99
CA ALA A 98 -11.61 10.54 -2.47
C ALA A 98 -12.67 10.77 -1.37
N PHE A 99 -13.00 9.73 -0.59
CA PHE A 99 -13.95 9.83 0.51
C PHE A 99 -13.39 10.65 1.67
N LYS A 100 -12.14 10.38 2.11
CA LYS A 100 -11.44 11.18 3.14
C LYS A 100 -11.44 12.68 2.78
N SER A 101 -11.15 13.02 1.53
CA SER A 101 -11.10 14.41 1.04
C SER A 101 -12.48 15.09 1.01
N VAL A 102 -13.52 14.37 0.58
CA VAL A 102 -14.89 14.91 0.57
C VAL A 102 -15.38 15.12 2.00
N LEU A 103 -15.12 14.16 2.90
CA LEU A 103 -15.51 14.26 4.31
C LEU A 103 -14.81 15.44 5.00
N SER A 104 -13.50 15.61 4.83
CA SER A 104 -12.77 16.76 5.37
C SER A 104 -13.23 18.08 4.77
N GLY A 105 -13.60 18.10 3.47
CA GLY A 105 -14.19 19.26 2.81
C GLY A 105 -15.57 19.64 3.38
N VAL A 106 -16.43 18.66 3.70
CA VAL A 106 -17.73 18.90 4.36
C VAL A 106 -17.55 19.41 5.79
N LEU A 107 -16.63 18.82 6.56
CA LEU A 107 -16.30 19.28 7.92
C LEU A 107 -15.72 20.72 7.89
N GLY A 108 -14.82 21.00 6.95
CA GLY A 108 -14.28 22.34 6.70
C GLY A 108 -15.37 23.34 6.29
N ALA A 109 -16.35 22.93 5.48
CA ALA A 109 -17.51 23.76 5.16
C ALA A 109 -18.32 24.12 6.42
N GLY A 110 -18.56 23.14 7.30
CA GLY A 110 -19.26 23.35 8.57
C GLY A 110 -18.56 24.36 9.49
N VAL A 111 -17.25 24.20 9.68
CA VAL A 111 -16.41 25.15 10.44
C VAL A 111 -16.43 26.54 9.79
N GLY A 112 -16.30 26.63 8.47
CA GLY A 112 -16.34 27.90 7.73
C GLY A 112 -17.69 28.62 7.79
N VAL A 113 -18.80 27.87 7.84
CA VAL A 113 -20.15 28.41 8.02
C VAL A 113 -20.34 28.92 9.45
N ALA A 114 -19.87 28.19 10.47
CA ALA A 114 -19.91 28.62 11.86
C ALA A 114 -19.05 29.88 12.09
N PHE A 115 -17.85 29.92 11.52
CA PHE A 115 -16.98 31.10 11.54
C PHE A 115 -17.63 32.30 10.83
N GLY A 116 -18.24 32.08 9.66
CA GLY A 116 -18.95 33.13 8.92
C GLY A 116 -20.16 33.71 9.66
N LEU A 117 -20.92 32.87 10.36
CA LEU A 117 -21.99 33.26 11.28
C LEU A 117 -21.43 34.10 12.44
N PHE A 118 -20.35 33.65 13.06
CA PHE A 118 -19.68 34.36 14.16
C PHE A 118 -19.19 35.74 13.74
N THR A 119 -18.43 35.85 12.64
CA THR A 119 -17.96 37.14 12.11
C THR A 119 -19.12 38.09 11.75
N ALA A 120 -20.21 37.57 11.17
CA ALA A 120 -21.39 38.37 10.86
C ALA A 120 -22.12 38.90 12.11
N SER A 121 -21.98 38.24 13.26
CA SER A 121 -22.54 38.72 14.54
C SER A 121 -21.69 39.81 15.21
N LEU A 122 -20.37 39.82 14.96
CA LEU A 122 -19.44 40.78 15.54
C LEU A 122 -19.32 42.09 14.75
N ASP A 123 -19.43 42.05 13.42
CA ASP A 123 -19.41 43.26 12.58
C ASP A 123 -20.55 43.26 11.53
N PRO A 124 -21.71 43.83 11.88
CA PRO A 124 -22.77 44.10 10.91
C PRO A 124 -22.46 45.30 10.00
N GLN A 125 -21.54 46.20 10.37
CA GLN A 125 -21.25 47.46 9.66
C GLN A 125 -20.59 47.21 8.30
N MET A 126 -19.71 46.21 8.20
CA MET A 126 -19.14 45.71 6.93
C MET A 126 -20.19 45.34 5.86
N SER A 127 -21.46 45.19 6.25
CA SER A 127 -22.59 44.84 5.36
C SER A 127 -23.30 46.07 4.80
N MET A 128 -23.25 47.19 5.54
CA MET A 128 -23.91 48.44 5.18
C MET A 128 -23.19 49.22 4.06
N MET A 129 -22.07 48.71 3.55
CA MET A 129 -21.28 49.35 2.49
C MET A 129 -21.88 49.20 1.08
N ASN A 130 -22.92 48.38 0.89
CA ASN A 130 -23.55 48.12 -0.41
C ASN A 130 -25.04 48.54 -0.52
N GLY A 131 -25.58 49.28 0.45
CA GLY A 131 -26.97 49.74 0.43
C GLY A 131 -27.21 50.96 1.31
N ASP A 132 -28.21 51.78 0.95
CA ASP A 132 -28.49 53.08 1.59
C ASP A 132 -28.55 52.98 3.14
N PRO A 133 -27.78 53.78 3.89
CA PRO A 133 -27.78 53.75 5.36
C PRO A 133 -29.08 54.25 6.01
N SER A 134 -30.04 54.68 5.20
CA SER A 134 -31.32 55.29 5.60
C SER A 134 -32.51 54.33 5.62
N LYS A 135 -32.33 53.06 5.21
CA LYS A 135 -33.39 52.04 5.26
C LYS A 135 -33.10 51.05 6.40
N PRO A 136 -34.08 50.73 7.27
CA PRO A 136 -33.89 49.73 8.31
C PRO A 136 -33.57 48.38 7.67
N LEU A 137 -32.51 47.71 8.16
CA LEU A 137 -32.04 46.42 7.64
C LEU A 137 -33.20 45.41 7.68
N THR A 138 -33.76 45.10 6.51
CA THR A 138 -34.81 44.10 6.42
C THR A 138 -34.20 42.75 6.72
N LEU A 139 -34.76 41.96 7.64
CA LEU A 139 -34.23 40.65 8.04
C LEU A 139 -33.88 39.74 6.85
N LYS A 140 -34.64 39.80 5.75
CA LYS A 140 -34.38 39.08 4.49
C LYS A 140 -33.12 39.56 3.74
N GLN A 141 -32.79 40.85 3.80
CA GLN A 141 -31.56 41.42 3.24
C GLN A 141 -30.35 41.00 4.09
N THR A 142 -30.42 41.22 5.40
CA THR A 142 -29.38 40.80 6.36
C THR A 142 -29.08 39.31 6.22
N TRP A 143 -30.12 38.45 6.19
CA TRP A 143 -29.96 37.02 5.98
C TRP A 143 -29.32 36.67 4.63
N LYS A 144 -29.66 37.39 3.56
CA LYS A 144 -29.11 37.15 2.21
C LYS A 144 -27.62 37.50 2.13
N GLU A 145 -27.21 38.62 2.72
CA GLU A 145 -25.80 39.05 2.79
C GLU A 145 -24.98 38.11 3.69
N MET A 146 -25.51 37.81 4.87
CA MET A 146 -24.94 36.86 5.83
C MET A 146 -24.77 35.46 5.22
N SER A 147 -25.80 34.93 4.55
CA SER A 147 -25.74 33.67 3.81
C SER A 147 -24.71 33.73 2.67
N GLY A 148 -24.57 34.88 2.00
CA GLY A 148 -23.51 35.12 1.03
C GLY A 148 -22.11 34.96 1.62
N ARG A 149 -21.85 35.55 2.79
CA ARG A 149 -20.57 35.42 3.53
C ARG A 149 -20.35 34.00 4.06
N MET A 150 -21.36 33.37 4.66
CA MET A 150 -21.28 31.97 5.10
C MET A 150 -20.96 31.03 3.94
N LYS A 151 -21.50 31.30 2.74
CA LYS A 151 -21.23 30.53 1.52
C LYS A 151 -19.83 30.77 0.96
N SER A 152 -19.26 31.97 1.05
CA SER A 152 -17.87 32.22 0.62
C SER A 152 -16.86 31.62 1.61
N TYR A 153 -17.04 31.81 2.92
CA TYR A 153 -16.19 31.18 3.93
C TYR A 153 -16.29 29.65 3.90
N GLY A 154 -17.50 29.09 3.86
CA GLY A 154 -17.71 27.65 3.73
C GLY A 154 -16.99 27.04 2.51
N LYS A 155 -17.04 27.71 1.35
CA LYS A 155 -16.28 27.29 0.15
C LYS A 155 -14.76 27.32 0.35
N ASN A 156 -14.23 28.36 0.98
CA ASN A 156 -12.79 28.51 1.22
C ASN A 156 -12.28 27.42 2.18
N PHE A 157 -12.94 27.24 3.33
CA PHE A 157 -12.55 26.22 4.30
C PHE A 157 -12.79 24.79 3.79
N ALA A 158 -13.84 24.55 2.99
CA ALA A 158 -14.03 23.28 2.30
C ALA A 158 -12.90 22.96 1.34
N SER A 159 -12.44 23.94 0.54
CA SER A 159 -11.32 23.76 -0.39
C SER A 159 -10.02 23.45 0.35
N ILE A 160 -9.75 24.12 1.48
CA ILE A 160 -8.55 23.86 2.29
C ILE A 160 -8.60 22.45 2.89
N GLY A 161 -9.72 22.07 3.52
CA GLY A 161 -9.89 20.74 4.12
C GLY A 161 -9.80 19.61 3.10
N PHE A 162 -10.43 19.78 1.93
CA PHE A 162 -10.36 18.83 0.82
C PHE A 162 -8.94 18.65 0.30
N MET A 163 -8.23 19.76 0.03
CA MET A 163 -6.85 19.72 -0.46
C MET A 163 -5.89 19.13 0.56
N PHE A 164 -6.04 19.45 1.85
CA PHE A 164 -5.18 18.91 2.92
C PHE A 164 -5.30 17.40 3.06
N ALA A 165 -6.51 16.86 3.32
CA ALA A 165 -6.70 15.43 3.49
C ALA A 165 -6.43 14.64 2.20
N GLY A 166 -6.70 15.23 1.03
CA GLY A 166 -6.41 14.61 -0.26
C GLY A 166 -4.92 14.47 -0.53
N THR A 167 -4.15 15.55 -0.32
CA THR A 167 -2.69 15.50 -0.49
C THR A 167 -2.02 14.62 0.56
N GLU A 168 -2.51 14.62 1.81
CA GLU A 168 -2.03 13.72 2.85
C GLU A 168 -2.26 12.25 2.49
N CYS A 169 -3.48 11.87 2.11
CA CYS A 169 -3.81 10.48 1.76
C CYS A 169 -3.06 9.99 0.50
N LEU A 170 -2.83 10.86 -0.49
CA LEU A 170 -2.00 10.54 -1.66
C LEU A 170 -0.53 10.34 -1.26
N LEU A 171 0.02 11.16 -0.36
CA LEU A 171 1.39 10.99 0.16
C LEU A 171 1.53 9.74 1.03
N GLU A 172 0.54 9.44 1.87
CA GLU A 172 0.45 8.23 2.68
C GLU A 172 0.44 6.98 1.80
N THR A 173 -0.40 6.98 0.75
CA THR A 173 -0.48 5.90 -0.24
C THR A 173 0.83 5.73 -1.01
N TYR A 174 1.47 6.83 -1.44
CA TYR A 174 2.74 6.79 -2.18
C TYR A 174 3.92 6.30 -1.32
N ARG A 175 3.97 6.66 -0.04
CA ARG A 175 5.04 6.23 0.89
C ARG A 175 4.75 4.94 1.64
N ALA A 176 3.51 4.44 1.60
CA ALA A 176 3.01 3.34 2.43
C ALA A 176 3.34 3.51 3.93
N LYS A 177 3.30 4.74 4.44
CA LYS A 177 3.78 5.06 5.80
C LYS A 177 3.08 6.28 6.40
N THR A 178 2.62 6.14 7.64
CA THR A 178 1.92 7.16 8.43
C THR A 178 2.86 7.84 9.43
N ASP A 179 3.48 8.96 9.03
CA ASP A 179 4.39 9.74 9.88
C ASP A 179 3.92 11.20 9.98
N TRP A 180 4.28 11.91 11.06
CA TRP A 180 4.05 13.35 11.24
C TRP A 180 4.57 14.22 10.08
N LYS A 181 5.56 13.72 9.33
CA LYS A 181 6.10 14.37 8.14
C LYS A 181 5.05 14.52 7.04
N ASN A 182 4.06 13.62 6.96
CA ASN A 182 3.01 13.68 5.92
C ASN A 182 2.15 14.94 6.07
N GLY A 183 1.76 15.30 7.29
CA GLY A 183 1.02 16.54 7.60
C GLY A 183 1.83 17.80 7.27
N VAL A 184 3.14 17.80 7.56
CA VAL A 184 4.04 18.91 7.19
C VAL A 184 4.16 19.06 5.67
N TYR A 185 4.28 17.94 4.93
CA TYR A 185 4.37 17.97 3.47
C TYR A 185 3.04 18.35 2.80
N SER A 186 1.90 17.81 3.26
CA SER A 186 0.56 18.18 2.74
C SER A 186 0.27 19.65 3.05
N GLY A 187 0.54 20.11 4.27
CA GLY A 187 0.45 21.52 4.65
C GLY A 187 1.28 22.42 3.73
N GLY A 188 2.58 22.10 3.54
CA GLY A 188 3.46 22.85 2.65
C GLY A 188 3.00 22.89 1.19
N ILE A 189 2.53 21.76 0.64
CA ILE A 189 2.01 21.66 -0.73
C ILE A 189 0.73 22.50 -0.89
N VAL A 190 -0.22 22.38 0.03
CA VAL A 190 -1.52 23.08 -0.04
C VAL A 190 -1.35 24.58 0.20
N GLY A 191 -0.56 24.98 1.21
CA GLY A 191 -0.23 26.38 1.46
C GLY A 191 0.52 27.03 0.30
N GLY A 192 1.44 26.28 -0.33
CA GLY A 192 2.12 26.69 -1.55
C GLY A 192 1.15 26.85 -2.74
N ALA A 193 0.31 25.85 -3.01
CA ALA A 193 -0.65 25.86 -4.11
C ALA A 193 -1.67 27.01 -4.00
N LEU A 194 -2.18 27.27 -2.79
CA LEU A 194 -3.08 28.39 -2.52
C LEU A 194 -2.36 29.74 -2.65
N GLY A 195 -1.14 29.85 -2.11
CA GLY A 195 -0.32 31.07 -2.19
C GLY A 195 0.14 31.40 -3.62
N LEU A 196 0.40 30.40 -4.46
CA LEU A 196 0.81 30.57 -5.87
C LEU A 196 -0.20 31.40 -6.69
N ARG A 197 -1.50 31.34 -6.35
CA ARG A 197 -2.53 32.19 -6.99
C ARG A 197 -2.30 33.69 -6.76
N ALA A 198 -1.63 34.06 -5.67
CA ALA A 198 -1.23 35.44 -5.37
C ALA A 198 0.24 35.74 -5.75
N GLY A 199 0.99 34.76 -6.26
CA GLY A 199 2.37 34.89 -6.74
C GLY A 199 3.39 34.07 -5.94
N ILE A 200 4.66 34.09 -6.40
CA ILE A 200 5.73 33.25 -5.83
C ILE A 200 6.09 33.65 -4.40
N LYS A 201 6.10 34.95 -4.07
CA LYS A 201 6.37 35.43 -2.71
C LYS A 201 5.34 34.90 -1.69
N PRO A 202 4.02 35.10 -1.85
CA PRO A 202 3.04 34.52 -0.95
C PRO A 202 2.96 32.99 -1.02
N ALA A 203 3.35 32.34 -2.11
CA ALA A 203 3.51 30.88 -2.15
C ALA A 203 4.56 30.36 -1.15
N LEU A 204 5.73 31.01 -1.06
CA LEU A 204 6.79 30.61 -0.13
C LEU A 204 6.36 30.84 1.34
N PHE A 205 5.77 32.00 1.64
CA PHE A 205 5.22 32.27 2.98
C PHE A 205 4.04 31.36 3.33
N GLY A 206 3.16 31.05 2.36
CA GLY A 206 2.05 30.13 2.52
C GLY A 206 2.52 28.69 2.79
N ALA A 207 3.47 28.19 1.99
CA ALA A 207 4.06 26.87 2.20
C ALA A 207 4.74 26.77 3.57
N ALA A 208 5.56 27.76 3.96
CA ALA A 208 6.22 27.77 5.26
C ALA A 208 5.21 27.85 6.43
N GLY A 209 4.21 28.73 6.32
CA GLY A 209 3.18 28.93 7.36
C GLY A 209 2.29 27.70 7.56
N PHE A 210 1.80 27.09 6.48
CA PHE A 210 0.99 25.87 6.58
C PHE A 210 1.83 24.67 7.04
N ALA A 211 3.07 24.50 6.57
CA ALA A 211 3.95 23.44 7.03
C ALA A 211 4.25 23.55 8.54
N ALA A 212 4.52 24.76 9.04
CA ALA A 212 4.74 25.03 10.46
C ALA A 212 3.46 24.81 11.29
N PHE A 213 2.30 25.27 10.80
CA PHE A 213 1.01 25.04 11.47
C PHE A 213 0.69 23.55 11.58
N SER A 214 0.83 22.79 10.50
CA SER A 214 0.65 21.34 10.52
C SER A 214 1.62 20.66 11.48
N MET A 215 2.90 21.04 11.50
CA MET A 215 3.88 20.51 12.46
C MET A 215 3.47 20.75 13.92
N VAL A 216 2.97 21.94 14.25
CA VAL A 216 2.52 22.29 15.61
C VAL A 216 1.28 21.47 16.01
N ILE A 217 0.31 21.33 15.11
CA ILE A 217 -0.90 20.51 15.36
C ILE A 217 -0.54 19.02 15.48
N ASP A 218 0.31 18.50 14.59
CA ASP A 218 0.83 17.13 14.63
C ASP A 218 1.63 16.82 15.89
N HIS A 219 2.32 17.81 16.45
CA HIS A 219 3.04 17.70 17.73
C HIS A 219 2.06 17.74 18.91
N TYR A 220 1.09 18.65 18.91
CA TYR A 220 0.07 18.76 19.97
C TYR A 220 -0.83 17.53 20.08
N MET A 221 -1.19 16.88 18.96
CA MET A 221 -2.03 15.68 18.95
C MET A 221 -1.27 14.38 19.29
N ARG A 222 0.07 14.40 19.31
CA ARG A 222 0.91 13.21 19.55
C ARG A 222 1.82 13.32 20.79
N GLY A 223 1.82 14.47 21.47
CA GLY A 223 2.55 14.73 22.71
C GLY A 223 1.69 14.46 23.94
#